data_AF-A0A2P7BUX0-F1
#
_entry.id   AF-A0A2P7BUX0-F1
#
_cell.length_a   1.000
_cell.length_b   1.000
_cell.length_c   1.000
_cell.angle_alpha   90.00
_cell.angle_beta   90.00
_cell.angle_gamma   90.00
#
_symmetry.space_group_name_H-M   'P 1'
#
loop_
_entity.id
_entity.type
_entity.pdbx_description
1 polymer ?
#
loop_
_entity_poly.entity_id
_entity_poly.type
_entity_poly.pdbx_seq_one_letter_code
_entity_poly.pdbx_strand_id
1 'polypeptide(L)'
;MVFVLTIYEFDNDENAIDIGVWENEGGALHRFSMHHHYGRRIEPNRSWTVYHVYTGLPADMGKHSTTGLNETTATAMMISLNANNAERRRAARIKRKLIDTPPVSLP
;
A
#
# COMPACT_ATOMS: atom_id res chain seq x y z
N MET A 1 -7.45 -13.96 15.88
CA MET A 1 -7.96 -14.22 14.51
C MET A 1 -7.25 -13.25 13.59
N VAL A 2 -6.17 -13.72 12.96
CA VAL A 2 -5.28 -12.94 12.11
C VAL A 2 -5.57 -13.38 10.68
N PHE A 3 -6.23 -12.53 9.88
CA PHE A 3 -6.52 -12.81 8.48
C PHE A 3 -5.30 -12.45 7.63
N VAL A 4 -4.25 -13.26 7.79
CA VAL A 4 -3.10 -13.36 6.86
C VAL A 4 -3.31 -14.66 6.09
N LEU A 5 -4.21 -14.63 5.12
CA LEU A 5 -4.34 -15.66 4.09
C LEU A 5 -5.02 -14.95 2.92
N THR A 6 -4.25 -14.44 1.97
CA THR A 6 -3.80 -15.26 0.83
C THR A 6 -2.40 -14.84 0.38
N ILE A 7 -1.39 -15.41 1.04
CA ILE A 7 -0.23 -15.95 0.31
C ILE A 7 -0.67 -17.33 -0.20
N TYR A 8 -0.27 -17.72 -1.41
CA TYR A 8 -0.78 -18.84 -2.22
C TYR A 8 -2.15 -18.50 -2.88
N GLU A 9 -2.25 -18.15 -4.17
CA GLU A 9 -1.57 -18.71 -5.35
C GLU A 9 -1.21 -17.63 -6.38
N PHE A 10 0.08 -17.47 -6.66
CA PHE A 10 0.69 -17.35 -7.99
C PHE A 10 2.18 -17.16 -7.74
N ASP A 11 2.97 -18.19 -8.03
CA ASP A 11 4.42 -18.08 -8.09
C ASP A 11 4.77 -17.00 -9.12
N ASN A 12 5.25 -15.85 -8.65
CA ASN A 12 5.99 -14.91 -9.46
C ASN A 12 6.95 -14.13 -8.54
N ASP A 13 8.24 -14.24 -8.85
CA ASP A 13 9.42 -13.79 -8.07
C ASP A 13 9.38 -12.30 -7.63
N GLU A 14 8.46 -11.50 -8.15
CA GLU A 14 8.31 -10.08 -7.79
C GLU A 14 7.79 -9.85 -6.36
N ASN A 15 7.12 -10.84 -5.76
CA ASN A 15 6.51 -10.73 -4.42
C ASN A 15 7.54 -10.85 -3.28
N ALA A 16 8.69 -11.49 -3.53
CA ALA A 16 9.78 -11.61 -2.56
C ALA A 16 10.42 -10.23 -2.26
N ILE A 17 10.40 -9.32 -3.23
CA ILE A 17 10.90 -7.95 -3.06
C ILE A 17 9.95 -7.16 -2.14
N ASP A 18 8.64 -7.36 -2.25
CA ASP A 18 7.65 -6.64 -1.44
C ASP A 18 7.70 -7.09 0.03
N ILE A 19 7.81 -8.40 0.30
CA ILE A 19 7.97 -8.92 1.67
C ILE A 19 9.27 -8.40 2.32
N GLY A 20 10.38 -8.34 1.57
CA GLY A 20 11.65 -7.83 2.07
C GLY A 20 11.63 -6.34 2.44
N VAL A 21 10.73 -5.55 1.85
CA VAL A 21 10.54 -4.14 2.24
C VAL A 21 9.82 -4.04 3.59
N TRP A 22 8.89 -4.94 3.90
CA TRP A 22 8.15 -4.93 5.17
C TRP A 22 9.01 -5.28 6.38
N GLU A 23 9.89 -6.28 6.27
CA GLU A 23 10.78 -6.67 7.38
C GLU A 23 11.84 -5.61 7.68
N ASN A 24 12.32 -4.91 6.65
CA ASN A 24 13.41 -3.92 6.78
C ASN A 24 12.95 -2.50 7.20
N GLU A 25 11.66 -2.16 7.04
CA GLU A 25 11.13 -0.85 7.41
C GLU A 25 10.64 -0.78 8.87
N GLY A 26 10.71 -1.88 9.63
CA GLY A 26 10.59 -1.89 11.08
C GLY A 26 9.37 -1.13 11.62
N GLY A 27 8.19 -1.31 11.01
CA GLY A 27 6.93 -0.73 11.48
C GLY A 27 7.02 0.76 11.84
N ALA A 28 7.79 1.54 11.07
CA ALA A 28 8.25 2.86 11.51
C ALA A 28 7.11 3.81 11.88
N LEU A 29 7.12 4.20 13.16
CA LEU A 29 6.26 5.19 13.80
C LEU A 29 6.61 6.60 13.27
N HIS A 30 5.96 7.08 12.21
CA HIS A 30 6.04 8.50 11.85
C HIS A 30 4.68 9.03 11.38
N ARG A 31 3.98 9.67 12.32
CA ARG A 31 2.58 10.15 12.31
C ARG A 31 2.09 10.97 11.10
N PHE A 32 2.91 11.21 10.06
CA PHE A 32 2.52 12.04 8.92
C PHE A 32 2.97 11.51 7.55
N SER A 33 3.48 10.29 7.47
CA SER A 33 3.79 9.65 6.19
C SER A 33 3.33 8.20 6.28
N MET A 34 2.78 7.63 5.21
CA MET A 34 2.73 6.17 4.98
C MET A 34 1.54 5.35 5.52
N HIS A 35 0.41 5.94 5.90
CA HIS A 35 -0.75 5.13 6.35
C HIS A 35 -1.59 4.47 5.24
N HIS A 36 -1.34 4.69 3.95
CA HIS A 36 -2.22 4.19 2.87
C HIS A 36 -1.84 2.79 2.35
N HIS A 37 -1.86 1.80 3.23
CA HIS A 37 -1.77 0.40 2.81
C HIS A 37 -3.17 -0.14 2.55
N TYR A 38 -3.34 -0.82 1.40
CA TYR A 38 -4.61 -1.37 0.98
C TYR A 38 -4.55 -2.89 0.90
N GLY A 39 -5.61 -3.54 1.39
CA GLY A 39 -5.86 -4.96 1.25
C GLY A 39 -7.17 -5.20 0.50
N ARG A 40 -7.50 -6.46 0.24
CA ARG A 40 -8.80 -6.87 -0.32
C ARG A 40 -9.42 -8.00 0.50
N ARG A 41 -10.75 -8.04 0.59
CA ARG A 41 -11.51 -9.09 1.29
C ARG A 41 -12.75 -9.49 0.52
N ILE A 42 -13.26 -10.69 0.81
CA ILE A 42 -14.53 -11.19 0.31
C ILE A 42 -15.65 -10.79 1.28
N GLU A 43 -16.74 -10.25 0.75
CA GLU A 43 -17.96 -9.88 1.47
C GLU A 43 -18.98 -11.06 1.47
N PRO A 44 -20.01 -11.05 2.34
CA PRO A 44 -20.99 -12.15 2.41
C PRO A 44 -21.72 -12.46 1.09
N ASN A 45 -21.88 -11.46 0.23
CA ASN A 45 -22.46 -11.60 -1.11
C ASN A 45 -21.46 -12.11 -2.16
N ARG A 46 -20.27 -12.58 -1.74
CA ARG A 46 -19.13 -13.02 -2.59
C ARG A 46 -18.52 -11.94 -3.48
N SER A 47 -18.92 -10.68 -3.30
CA SER A 47 -18.20 -9.58 -3.91
C SER A 47 -16.92 -9.26 -3.14
N TRP A 48 -16.02 -8.52 -3.78
CA TRP A 48 -14.76 -8.09 -3.18
C TRP A 48 -14.82 -6.61 -2.80
N THR A 49 -14.16 -6.29 -1.69
CA THR A 49 -13.92 -4.92 -1.23
C THR A 49 -12.43 -4.68 -1.07
N VAL A 50 -11.93 -3.58 -1.65
CA VAL A 50 -10.61 -3.04 -1.34
C VAL A 50 -10.74 -2.10 -0.15
N TYR A 51 -9.91 -2.29 0.88
CA TYR A 51 -10.01 -1.60 2.15
C TYR A 51 -8.67 -1.06 2.64
N HIS A 52 -8.71 -0.07 3.52
CA HIS A 52 -7.53 0.50 4.16
C HIS A 52 -7.11 -0.37 5.36
N VAL A 53 -5.89 -0.92 5.34
CA VAL A 53 -5.45 -1.98 6.29
C VAL A 53 -5.53 -1.54 7.75
N TYR A 54 -5.28 -0.26 8.04
CA TYR A 54 -5.29 0.24 9.42
C TYR A 54 -6.68 0.59 9.95
N THR A 55 -7.65 0.89 9.08
CA THR A 55 -9.00 1.31 9.51
C THR A 55 -10.05 0.25 9.23
N GLY A 56 -9.78 -0.70 8.33
CA GLY A 56 -10.73 -1.69 7.85
C GLY A 56 -11.82 -1.12 6.93
N LEU A 57 -11.91 0.21 6.80
CA LEU A 57 -12.92 0.88 5.98
C LEU A 57 -12.64 0.66 4.49
N PRO A 58 -13.68 0.61 3.64
CA PRO A 58 -13.50 0.63 2.20
C PRO A 58 -12.59 1.78 1.77
N ALA A 59 -11.74 1.52 0.79
CA ALA A 59 -10.86 2.55 0.24
C ALA A 59 -11.70 3.67 -0.40
N ASP A 60 -11.30 4.92 -0.20
CA ASP A 60 -11.90 6.06 -0.88
C ASP A 60 -11.11 6.35 -2.17
N MET A 61 -11.80 6.24 -3.31
CA MET A 61 -11.27 6.61 -4.63
C MET A 61 -12.21 7.57 -5.36
N GLY A 62 -13.01 8.33 -4.63
CA GLY A 62 -13.99 9.27 -5.18
C GLY A 62 -15.04 8.57 -6.05
N LYS A 63 -14.88 8.64 -7.38
CA LYS A 63 -15.88 8.15 -8.34
C LYS A 63 -15.81 6.65 -8.61
N HIS A 64 -14.75 5.97 -8.20
CA HIS A 64 -14.59 4.53 -8.42
C HIS A 64 -15.10 3.75 -7.22
N SER A 65 -16.01 2.80 -7.46
CA SER A 65 -16.45 1.87 -6.40
C SER A 65 -15.28 1.00 -5.96
N THR A 66 -15.12 0.87 -4.65
CA THR A 66 -14.11 -0.02 -4.01
C THR A 66 -14.75 -1.23 -3.34
N THR A 67 -16.08 -1.32 -3.42
CA THR A 67 -16.93 -2.41 -2.91
C THR A 67 -17.69 -3.05 -4.06
N GLY A 68 -18.21 -4.26 -3.87
CA GLY A 68 -19.05 -4.89 -4.89
C GLY A 68 -18.27 -5.34 -6.13
N LEU A 69 -16.96 -5.49 -6.02
CA LEU A 69 -16.07 -5.80 -7.14
C LEU A 69 -16.05 -7.31 -7.42
N ASN A 70 -15.70 -7.68 -8.65
CA ASN A 70 -15.18 -9.02 -8.89
C ASN A 70 -13.72 -9.13 -8.41
N GLU A 71 -13.22 -10.35 -8.32
CA GLU A 71 -11.89 -10.62 -7.79
C GLU A 71 -10.78 -9.90 -8.57
N THR A 72 -10.74 -10.08 -9.89
CA THR A 72 -9.70 -9.53 -10.76
C THR A 72 -9.62 -8.01 -10.65
N THR A 73 -10.78 -7.34 -10.64
CA THR A 73 -10.86 -5.89 -10.47
C THR A 73 -10.36 -5.45 -9.10
N ALA A 74 -10.72 -6.17 -8.03
CA ALA A 74 -10.23 -5.86 -6.69
C ALA A 74 -8.71 -6.05 -6.56
N THR A 75 -8.14 -7.08 -7.17
CA THR A 75 -6.69 -7.34 -7.20
C THR A 75 -5.94 -6.22 -7.91
N ALA A 76 -6.34 -5.90 -9.14
CA ALA A 76 -5.69 -4.86 -9.93
C ALA A 76 -5.74 -3.50 -9.23
N MET A 77 -6.88 -3.18 -8.62
CA MET A 77 -7.08 -1.96 -7.86
C MET A 77 -6.18 -1.89 -6.62
N MET A 78 -6.10 -2.97 -5.83
CA MET A 78 -5.23 -3.06 -4.65
C MET A 78 -3.76 -2.86 -5.03
N ILE A 79 -3.28 -3.54 -6.08
CA ILE A 79 -1.90 -3.43 -6.56
C ILE A 79 -1.60 -1.98 -6.99
N SER A 80 -2.46 -1.39 -7.82
CA SER A 80 -2.30 -0.02 -8.29
C SER A 80 -2.24 1.00 -7.14
N LEU A 81 -3.11 0.86 -6.14
CA LEU A 81 -3.12 1.73 -4.96
C LEU A 81 -1.83 1.61 -4.14
N ASN A 82 -1.36 0.39 -3.91
CA ASN A 82 -0.13 0.17 -3.15
C ASN A 82 1.12 0.66 -3.90
N ALA A 83 1.18 0.48 -5.22
CA ALA A 83 2.25 1.00 -6.07
C ALA A 83 2.30 2.54 -6.04
N ASN A 84 1.16 3.20 -6.25
CA ASN A 84 1.05 4.66 -6.16
C ASN A 84 1.48 5.19 -4.78
N ASN A 85 1.12 4.50 -3.70
CA ASN A 85 1.55 4.87 -2.36
C ASN A 85 3.07 4.68 -2.19
N ALA A 86 3.66 3.59 -2.69
CA ALA A 86 5.11 3.37 -2.66
C ALA A 86 5.88 4.49 -3.39
N GLU A 87 5.41 4.93 -4.55
CA GLU A 87 6.00 6.06 -5.27
C GLU A 87 5.92 7.37 -4.48
N ARG A 88 4.76 7.67 -3.88
CA ARG A 88 4.58 8.85 -3.01
C ARG A 88 5.52 8.81 -1.80
N ARG A 89 5.70 7.64 -1.19
CA ARG A 89 6.65 7.43 -0.08
C ARG A 89 8.09 7.70 -0.52
N ARG A 90 8.48 7.21 -1.70
CA ARG A 90 9.81 7.47 -2.29
C ARG A 90 10.03 8.95 -2.57
N ALA A 91 9.07 9.62 -3.19
CA ALA A 91 9.15 11.05 -3.50
C ALA A 91 9.26 11.90 -2.21
N ALA A 92 8.48 11.57 -1.17
CA ALA A 92 8.55 12.24 0.12
C ALA A 92 9.93 12.08 0.80
N ARG A 93 10.53 10.87 0.72
CA ARG A 93 11.89 10.61 1.21
C ARG A 93 12.93 11.47 0.50
N ILE A 94 12.85 11.57 -0.83
CA ILE A 94 13.77 12.41 -1.64
C ILE A 94 13.60 13.88 -1.26
N LYS A 95 12.36 14.39 -1.21
CA LYS A 95 12.07 15.78 -0.82
C LYS A 95 12.61 16.11 0.57
N ARG A 96 12.43 15.21 1.55
CA ARG A 96 12.97 15.39 2.90
C ARG A 96 14.50 15.50 2.87
N LYS A 97 15.20 14.59 2.17
CA LYS A 97 16.67 14.68 2.02
C LYS A 97 17.10 16.02 1.42
N LEU A 98 16.39 16.50 0.40
CA LEU A 98 16.70 17.79 -0.23
C LEU A 98 16.53 18.98 0.73
N ILE A 99 15.49 18.97 1.57
CA ILE A 99 15.27 20.01 2.60
C ILE A 99 16.32 19.93 3.69
N ASP A 100 16.71 18.72 4.09
CA ASP A 100 17.65 18.49 5.19
C ASP A 100 19.13 18.65 4.76
N THR A 101 19.41 18.83 3.45
CA THR A 101 20.78 19.08 2.95
C THR A 101 21.14 20.56 3.15
N PRO A 102 22.17 20.90 3.95
CA PRO A 102 22.58 22.30 4.13
C PRO A 102 23.10 22.88 2.80
N PRO A 103 22.91 24.20 2.56
CA PRO A 103 23.41 24.83 1.35
C PRO A 103 24.93 24.65 1.25
N VAL A 104 25.39 24.17 0.10
CA VAL A 104 26.83 24.05 -0.20
C VAL A 104 27.41 25.47 -0.22
N SER A 105 28.23 25.80 0.77
CA SER A 105 29.07 26.99 0.73
C SER A 105 30.13 26.80 -0.35
N LEU A 106 30.03 27.57 -1.43
CA LEU A 106 31.07 27.66 -2.45
C LEU A 106 32.30 28.40 -1.88
N PRO A 107 33.53 28.03 -2.31
CA PRO A 107 34.76 28.67 -1.86
C PRO A 107 34.85 30.15 -2.26
#